data_AF-A0A7C2ZJW4-F1
#
_entry.id   AF-A0A7C2ZJW4-F1
#
_cell.length_a   1.000
_cell.length_b   1.000
_cell.length_c   1.000
_cell.angle_alpha   90.00
_cell.angle_beta   90.00
_cell.angle_gamma   90.00
#
_symmetry.space_group_name_H-M   'P 1'
#
loop_
_entity.id
_entity.type
_entity.pdbx_description
1 polymer ?
#
loop_
_entity_poly.entity_id
_entity_poly.type
_entity_poly.pdbx_seq_one_letter_code
_entity_poly.pdbx_strand_id
1 'polypeptide(L)'
;MRKGVKQTAFEGDVKRAVAGAARRGVMLAFEDFYYPPIPEAKVKVGSRWTRFYITEGEWRVHLEVSVEDVPFLDYDDLTRFFRSVCRHEVAHYTVCPYDVATSTLLVSRAARAVEPRHAPFVVNFFTDLIVDTYLFERYPEEALWTERVIVDHVHRKFGGGSKVWKLFVRSYEKVWGKRILTGVKVEVPRDVEEAATRISRVLKRGGVMDEKAWPGKVEKLAKILKPFLEEEMGGNPPKGVRGTLVKAPDGGRVFLPDDVAHTMRGNPVDAPMRVRGRRMEEGEKAARRFAEEGGRLEEFLEA
;
A
#
# COMPACT_ATOMS: atom_id res chain seq x y z
N MET A 1 14.20 -5.16 -43.37
CA MET A 1 12.92 -5.07 -42.62
C MET A 1 12.48 -6.40 -42.00
N ARG A 2 13.31 -7.09 -41.18
CA ARG A 2 12.92 -8.34 -40.48
C ARG A 2 13.38 -8.41 -39.01
N LYS A 3 13.50 -7.25 -38.33
CA LYS A 3 13.77 -7.19 -36.88
C LYS A 3 12.52 -6.93 -36.02
N GLY A 4 11.40 -6.50 -36.62
CA GLY A 4 10.18 -6.15 -35.86
C GLY A 4 9.28 -7.33 -35.49
N VAL A 5 9.14 -8.35 -36.34
CA VAL A 5 8.07 -9.36 -36.20
C VAL A 5 8.30 -10.37 -35.07
N LYS A 6 9.56 -10.73 -34.77
CA LYS A 6 9.87 -11.67 -33.66
C LYS A 6 9.76 -11.01 -32.29
N GLN A 7 10.16 -9.76 -32.18
CA GLN A 7 10.09 -9.02 -30.92
C GLN A 7 8.63 -8.68 -30.57
N THR A 8 7.82 -8.27 -31.56
CA THR A 8 6.40 -7.98 -31.33
C THR A 8 5.55 -9.23 -31.08
N ALA A 9 5.88 -10.38 -31.69
CA ALA A 9 5.20 -11.65 -31.39
C ALA A 9 5.49 -12.11 -29.96
N PHE A 10 6.76 -12.06 -29.53
CA PHE A 10 7.17 -12.41 -28.17
C PHE A 10 6.57 -11.45 -27.12
N GLU A 11 6.57 -10.13 -27.38
CA GLU A 11 5.90 -9.15 -26.52
C GLU A 11 4.37 -9.39 -26.47
N GLY A 12 3.77 -9.81 -27.59
CA GLY A 12 2.36 -10.19 -27.66
C GLY A 12 2.03 -11.44 -26.83
N ASP A 13 2.90 -12.45 -26.85
CA ASP A 13 2.78 -13.66 -26.04
C ASP A 13 2.93 -13.39 -24.55
N VAL A 14 3.94 -12.60 -24.16
CA VAL A 14 4.14 -12.18 -22.76
C VAL A 14 2.94 -11.38 -22.26
N LYS A 15 2.46 -10.40 -23.04
CA LYS A 15 1.29 -9.60 -22.66
C LYS A 15 0.04 -10.47 -22.48
N ARG A 16 -0.17 -11.48 -23.34
CA ARG A 16 -1.27 -12.44 -23.21
C ARG A 16 -1.13 -13.30 -21.96
N ALA A 17 0.06 -13.81 -21.67
CA ALA A 17 0.33 -14.60 -20.47
C ALA A 17 0.06 -13.78 -19.20
N VAL A 18 0.59 -12.56 -19.12
CA VAL A 18 0.35 -11.63 -18.00
C VAL A 18 -1.13 -11.32 -17.83
N ALA A 19 -1.85 -11.06 -18.93
CA ALA A 19 -3.28 -10.81 -18.87
C ALA A 19 -4.09 -12.04 -18.44
N GLY A 20 -3.71 -13.23 -18.89
CA GLY A 20 -4.34 -14.48 -18.46
C GLY A 20 -4.13 -14.74 -16.97
N ALA A 21 -2.88 -14.62 -16.50
CA ALA A 21 -2.53 -14.80 -15.10
C ALA A 21 -3.22 -13.76 -14.20
N ALA A 22 -3.28 -12.48 -14.62
CA ALA A 22 -3.95 -11.42 -13.88
C ALA A 22 -5.44 -11.70 -13.70
N ARG A 23 -6.16 -12.06 -14.79
CA ARG A 23 -7.59 -12.39 -14.70
C ARG A 23 -7.83 -13.60 -13.83
N ARG A 24 -7.00 -14.65 -13.96
CA ARG A 24 -7.14 -15.85 -13.16
C ARG A 24 -6.84 -15.60 -11.68
N GLY A 25 -5.80 -14.84 -11.37
CA GLY A 25 -5.46 -14.46 -10.00
C GLY A 25 -6.56 -13.65 -9.33
N VAL A 26 -7.14 -12.68 -10.04
CA VAL A 26 -8.30 -11.90 -9.56
C VAL A 26 -9.51 -12.79 -9.28
N MET A 27 -9.86 -13.68 -10.21
CA MET A 27 -10.96 -14.63 -10.03
C MET A 27 -10.77 -15.50 -8.77
N LEU A 28 -9.58 -16.10 -8.63
CA LEU A 28 -9.24 -16.91 -7.46
C LEU A 28 -9.27 -16.10 -6.16
N ALA A 29 -8.82 -14.85 -6.19
CA ALA A 29 -8.87 -13.98 -5.01
C ALA A 29 -10.32 -13.70 -4.61
N PHE A 30 -11.21 -13.45 -5.57
CA PHE A 30 -12.63 -13.20 -5.28
C PHE A 30 -13.32 -14.45 -4.72
N GLU A 31 -12.94 -15.65 -5.16
CA GLU A 31 -13.41 -16.91 -4.55
C GLU A 31 -12.98 -17.05 -3.08
N ASP A 32 -11.85 -16.46 -2.69
CA ASP A 32 -11.39 -16.46 -1.30
C ASP A 32 -12.21 -15.53 -0.39
N PHE A 33 -12.94 -14.56 -0.98
CA PHE A 33 -13.78 -13.61 -0.27
C PHE A 33 -15.25 -13.81 -0.64
N TYR A 34 -15.91 -14.75 0.04
CA TYR A 34 -17.31 -15.10 -0.20
C TYR A 34 -18.32 -14.02 0.19
N TYR A 35 -17.96 -13.08 1.08
CA TYR A 35 -18.86 -12.04 1.57
C TYR A 35 -18.08 -10.83 2.11
N PRO A 36 -18.58 -9.59 1.92
CA PRO A 36 -19.69 -9.20 1.04
C PRO A 36 -19.38 -9.41 -0.45
N PRO A 37 -20.40 -9.54 -1.33
CA PRO A 37 -20.18 -9.65 -2.77
C PRO A 37 -19.51 -8.39 -3.31
N ILE A 38 -18.33 -8.56 -3.91
CA ILE A 38 -17.52 -7.47 -4.47
C ILE A 38 -17.83 -7.34 -5.96
N PRO A 39 -18.07 -6.12 -6.48
CA PRO A 39 -18.27 -5.88 -7.90
C PRO A 39 -17.11 -6.43 -8.75
N GLU A 40 -17.44 -6.98 -9.92
CA GLU A 40 -16.45 -7.57 -10.83
C GLU A 40 -15.30 -6.60 -11.16
N ALA A 41 -14.08 -7.05 -10.88
CA ALA A 41 -12.88 -6.26 -11.07
C ALA A 41 -12.59 -5.94 -12.55
N LYS A 42 -12.02 -4.77 -12.81
CA LYS A 42 -11.57 -4.35 -14.15
C LYS A 42 -10.07 -4.60 -14.31
N VAL A 43 -9.69 -5.52 -15.19
CA VAL A 43 -8.29 -5.82 -15.51
C VAL A 43 -7.89 -5.16 -16.83
N LYS A 44 -6.91 -4.25 -16.78
CA LYS A 44 -6.32 -3.56 -17.94
C LYS A 44 -4.81 -3.83 -17.99
N VAL A 45 -4.35 -4.54 -19.03
CA VAL A 45 -2.92 -4.86 -19.23
C VAL A 45 -2.30 -4.03 -20.35
N GLY A 46 -1.07 -3.58 -20.13
CA GLY A 46 -0.36 -2.64 -21.00
C GLY A 46 -0.55 -1.19 -20.58
N SER A 47 -0.85 -0.96 -19.30
CA SER A 47 -0.78 0.36 -18.69
C SER A 47 0.67 0.81 -18.54
N ARG A 48 0.90 2.12 -18.38
CA ARG A 48 2.25 2.66 -18.14
C ARG A 48 2.82 2.25 -16.79
N TRP A 49 1.95 2.07 -15.80
CA TRP A 49 2.30 1.75 -14.42
C TRP A 49 1.42 0.59 -13.94
N THR A 50 1.96 -0.25 -13.06
CA THR A 50 1.12 -1.20 -12.32
C THR A 50 0.44 -0.45 -11.18
N ARG A 51 -0.89 -0.45 -11.17
CA ARG A 51 -1.72 0.18 -10.15
C ARG A 51 -2.87 -0.73 -9.78
N PHE A 52 -3.02 -0.92 -8.49
CA PHE A 52 -4.18 -1.56 -7.91
C PHE A 52 -4.90 -0.52 -7.06
N TYR A 53 -6.20 -0.37 -7.28
CA TYR A 53 -7.02 0.61 -6.55
C TYR A 53 -8.50 0.29 -6.65
N ILE A 54 -9.28 0.90 -5.76
CA ILE A 54 -10.74 0.84 -5.77
C ILE A 54 -11.30 2.21 -6.19
N THR A 55 -12.39 2.21 -6.96
CA THR A 55 -13.13 3.44 -7.28
C THR A 55 -14.30 3.66 -6.33
N GLU A 56 -14.38 4.86 -5.74
CA GLU A 56 -15.54 5.31 -4.96
C GLU A 56 -16.85 5.22 -5.75
N GLY A 57 -17.93 4.87 -5.05
CA GLY A 57 -19.27 4.74 -5.62
C GLY A 57 -19.52 3.41 -6.33
N GLU A 58 -18.59 2.96 -7.18
CA GLU A 58 -18.67 1.64 -7.82
C GLU A 58 -18.13 0.51 -6.94
N TRP A 59 -17.31 0.81 -5.92
CA TRP A 59 -16.62 -0.18 -5.05
C TRP A 59 -15.93 -1.30 -5.83
N ARG A 60 -15.43 -0.94 -7.01
CA ARG A 60 -14.85 -1.88 -7.97
C ARG A 60 -13.34 -1.87 -7.85
N VAL A 61 -12.73 -3.06 -7.78
CA VAL A 61 -11.28 -3.23 -7.87
C VAL A 61 -10.83 -3.01 -9.32
N HIS A 62 -9.83 -2.16 -9.51
CA HIS A 62 -9.17 -1.93 -10.79
C HIS A 62 -7.74 -2.41 -10.71
N LEU A 63 -7.39 -3.26 -11.67
CA LEU A 63 -6.07 -3.78 -11.86
C LEU A 63 -5.52 -3.26 -13.19
N GLU A 64 -4.71 -2.21 -13.11
CA GLU A 64 -3.92 -1.73 -14.23
C GLU A 64 -2.52 -2.33 -14.16
N VAL A 65 -2.10 -3.09 -15.17
CA VAL A 65 -0.82 -3.82 -15.16
C VAL A 65 0.10 -3.26 -16.23
N SER A 66 1.29 -2.83 -15.82
CA SER A 66 2.42 -2.64 -16.73
C SER A 66 3.21 -3.93 -16.83
N VAL A 67 3.43 -4.42 -18.06
CA VAL A 67 4.18 -5.65 -18.31
C VAL A 67 5.65 -5.51 -17.88
N GLU A 68 6.19 -4.29 -17.90
CA GLU A 68 7.56 -3.99 -17.47
C GLU A 68 7.71 -3.87 -15.95
N ASP A 69 6.57 -3.83 -15.24
CA ASP A 69 6.50 -3.55 -13.81
C ASP A 69 5.96 -4.74 -13.00
N VAL A 70 5.86 -5.90 -13.64
CA VAL A 70 5.55 -7.16 -12.98
C VAL A 70 6.82 -7.99 -12.81
N PRO A 71 6.96 -8.76 -11.72
CA PRO A 71 8.05 -9.70 -11.55
C PRO A 71 8.10 -10.73 -12.69
N PHE A 72 9.31 -11.10 -13.09
CA PHE A 72 9.52 -12.14 -14.09
C PHE A 72 9.31 -13.51 -13.45
N LEU A 73 8.14 -14.10 -13.68
CA LEU A 73 7.66 -15.37 -13.12
C LEU A 73 7.05 -16.22 -14.24
N ASP A 74 6.93 -17.53 -14.01
CA ASP A 74 6.11 -18.38 -14.89
C ASP A 74 4.61 -18.08 -14.71
N TYR A 75 3.76 -18.72 -15.52
CA TYR A 75 2.33 -18.43 -15.53
C TYR A 75 1.63 -18.75 -14.20
N ASP A 76 2.03 -19.83 -13.53
CA ASP A 76 1.38 -20.29 -12.30
C ASP A 76 1.80 -19.42 -11.12
N ASP A 77 3.08 -19.11 -11.01
CA ASP A 77 3.59 -18.16 -10.02
C ASP A 77 3.06 -16.76 -10.28
N LEU A 78 2.92 -16.33 -11.53
CA LEU A 78 2.32 -15.04 -11.85
C LEU A 78 0.83 -14.99 -11.46
N THR A 79 0.11 -16.10 -11.66
CA THR A 79 -1.29 -16.24 -11.21
C THR A 79 -1.39 -16.16 -9.69
N ARG A 80 -0.50 -16.87 -8.98
CA ARG A 80 -0.39 -16.84 -7.51
C ARG A 80 -0.09 -15.43 -7.01
N PHE A 81 0.85 -14.75 -7.64
CA PHE A 81 1.21 -13.36 -7.34
C PHE A 81 0.00 -12.44 -7.49
N PHE A 82 -0.72 -12.51 -8.61
CA PHE A 82 -1.91 -11.69 -8.83
C PHE A 82 -3.04 -12.02 -7.86
N ARG A 83 -3.21 -13.30 -7.48
CA ARG A 83 -4.15 -13.69 -6.41
C ARG A 83 -3.79 -13.01 -5.10
N SER A 84 -2.54 -13.13 -4.65
CA SER A 84 -2.08 -12.54 -3.38
C SER A 84 -2.23 -11.02 -3.37
N VAL A 85 -1.87 -10.33 -4.46
CA VAL A 85 -2.03 -8.86 -4.54
C VAL A 85 -3.49 -8.46 -4.60
N CYS A 86 -4.34 -9.20 -5.32
CA CYS A 86 -5.78 -8.92 -5.33
C CYS A 86 -6.42 -9.18 -3.96
N ARG A 87 -5.93 -10.16 -3.18
CA ARG A 87 -6.38 -10.37 -1.80
C ARG A 87 -6.08 -9.17 -0.90
N HIS A 88 -4.93 -8.52 -1.06
CA HIS A 88 -4.58 -7.28 -0.36
C HIS A 88 -5.62 -6.19 -0.61
N GLU A 89 -5.91 -5.89 -1.88
CA GLU A 89 -6.88 -4.85 -2.24
C GLU A 89 -8.28 -5.16 -1.72
N VAL A 90 -8.70 -6.40 -1.81
CA VAL A 90 -10.00 -6.85 -1.29
C VAL A 90 -10.03 -6.78 0.25
N ALA A 91 -8.93 -7.05 0.92
CA ALA A 91 -8.85 -7.00 2.38
C ALA A 91 -8.97 -5.55 2.91
N HIS A 92 -8.55 -4.52 2.16
CA HIS A 92 -8.88 -3.13 2.50
C HIS A 92 -10.41 -2.85 2.56
N TYR A 93 -11.23 -3.68 1.91
CA TYR A 93 -12.70 -3.59 2.05
C TYR A 93 -13.24 -4.31 3.28
N THR A 94 -12.64 -5.45 3.64
CA THR A 94 -13.23 -6.39 4.61
C THR A 94 -12.60 -6.35 6.01
N VAL A 95 -11.40 -5.79 6.14
CA VAL A 95 -10.55 -5.88 7.34
C VAL A 95 -10.28 -4.52 7.96
N CYS A 96 -9.96 -3.53 7.13
CA CYS A 96 -9.74 -2.16 7.55
C CYS A 96 -10.57 -1.28 6.64
N PRO A 97 -11.90 -1.17 6.89
CA PRO A 97 -12.80 -0.55 5.94
C PRO A 97 -12.30 0.84 5.62
N TYR A 98 -11.97 0.99 4.34
CA TYR A 98 -11.55 2.22 3.70
C TYR A 98 -12.73 3.20 3.57
N ASP A 99 -13.60 3.29 4.58
CA ASP A 99 -14.70 4.25 4.56
C ASP A 99 -14.17 5.68 4.79
N VAL A 100 -14.91 6.66 4.27
CA VAL A 100 -14.48 8.07 4.28
C VAL A 100 -14.22 8.56 5.71
N ALA A 101 -15.04 8.14 6.67
CA ALA A 101 -14.96 8.63 8.04
C ALA A 101 -13.73 8.09 8.76
N THR A 102 -13.52 6.77 8.69
CA THR A 102 -12.34 6.13 9.25
C THR A 102 -11.08 6.68 8.61
N SER A 103 -11.02 6.74 7.28
CA SER A 103 -9.87 7.31 6.56
C SER A 103 -9.58 8.75 6.97
N THR A 104 -10.60 9.61 7.03
CA THR A 104 -10.43 11.02 7.43
C THR A 104 -9.93 11.14 8.87
N LEU A 105 -10.47 10.34 9.79
CA LEU A 105 -10.02 10.30 11.18
C LEU A 105 -8.55 9.88 11.27
N LEU A 106 -8.13 8.84 10.55
CA LEU A 106 -6.74 8.40 10.59
C LEU A 106 -5.79 9.44 9.98
N VAL A 107 -6.17 10.06 8.85
CA VAL A 107 -5.38 11.12 8.21
C VAL A 107 -5.26 12.33 9.14
N SER A 108 -6.35 12.76 9.78
CA SER A 108 -6.33 13.89 10.71
C SER A 108 -5.44 13.62 11.92
N ARG A 109 -5.34 12.36 12.37
CA ARG A 109 -4.45 11.95 13.46
C ARG A 109 -3.00 11.92 13.02
N ALA A 110 -2.70 11.42 11.82
CA ALA A 110 -1.35 11.45 11.27
C ALA A 110 -0.83 12.89 11.08
N ALA A 111 -1.67 13.79 10.57
CA ALA A 111 -1.35 15.20 10.31
C ALA A 111 -1.00 16.01 11.57
N ARG A 112 -1.26 15.48 12.78
CA ARG A 112 -0.80 16.10 14.04
C ARG A 112 0.71 15.99 14.26
N ALA A 113 1.38 15.07 13.57
CA ALA A 113 2.80 14.80 13.76
C ALA A 113 3.67 15.11 12.53
N VAL A 114 3.15 14.86 11.32
CA VAL A 114 3.83 15.08 10.04
C VAL A 114 3.22 16.25 9.28
N GLU A 115 3.89 16.74 8.24
CA GLU A 115 3.27 17.70 7.34
C GLU A 115 1.95 17.12 6.77
N PRO A 116 0.87 17.93 6.61
CA PRO A 116 -0.42 17.43 6.13
C PRO A 116 -0.32 16.63 4.81
N ARG A 117 0.59 17.03 3.91
CA ARG A 117 0.84 16.34 2.63
C ARG A 117 1.41 14.93 2.77
N HIS A 118 2.06 14.61 3.90
CA HIS A 118 2.62 13.30 4.19
C HIS A 118 1.66 12.40 4.99
N ALA A 119 0.59 12.96 5.56
CA ALA A 119 -0.38 12.20 6.35
C ALA A 119 -1.04 11.04 5.58
N PRO A 120 -1.42 11.17 4.29
CA PRO A 120 -1.94 10.04 3.51
C PRO A 120 -0.97 8.87 3.41
N PHE A 121 0.33 9.15 3.28
CA PHE A 121 1.37 8.11 3.24
C PHE A 121 1.44 7.32 4.54
N VAL A 122 1.40 8.03 5.67
CA VAL A 122 1.39 7.39 7.00
C VAL A 122 0.18 6.48 7.16
N VAL A 123 -1.00 6.93 6.70
CA VAL A 123 -2.23 6.13 6.78
C VAL A 123 -2.14 4.91 5.87
N ASN A 124 -1.72 5.06 4.61
CA ASN A 124 -1.54 3.94 3.68
C ASN A 124 -0.57 2.89 4.25
N PHE A 125 0.59 3.32 4.76
CA PHE A 125 1.54 2.38 5.40
C PHE A 125 0.91 1.70 6.63
N PHE A 126 0.16 2.43 7.45
CA PHE A 126 -0.53 1.84 8.59
C PHE A 126 -1.58 0.79 8.19
N THR A 127 -2.43 1.10 7.21
CA THR A 127 -3.50 0.22 6.75
C THR A 127 -2.95 -1.02 6.06
N ASP A 128 -1.90 -0.87 5.24
CA ASP A 128 -1.23 -2.00 4.58
C ASP A 128 -0.64 -2.96 5.62
N LEU A 129 0.02 -2.44 6.66
CA LEU A 129 0.52 -3.27 7.76
C LEU A 129 -0.60 -4.06 8.47
N ILE A 130 -1.81 -3.51 8.61
CA ILE A 130 -2.96 -4.22 9.19
C ILE A 130 -3.43 -5.31 8.23
N VAL A 131 -3.74 -4.91 6.99
CA VAL A 131 -4.30 -5.78 5.96
C VAL A 131 -3.39 -6.96 5.67
N ASP A 132 -2.11 -6.69 5.47
CA ASP A 132 -1.15 -7.74 5.15
C ASP A 132 -0.84 -8.61 6.36
N THR A 133 -0.91 -8.08 7.59
CA THR A 133 -0.79 -8.93 8.78
C THR A 133 -1.98 -9.87 8.91
N TYR A 134 -3.19 -9.39 8.66
CA TYR A 134 -4.38 -10.24 8.60
C TYR A 134 -4.24 -11.32 7.52
N LEU A 135 -3.76 -10.97 6.33
CA LEU A 135 -3.56 -11.92 5.24
C LEU A 135 -2.42 -12.91 5.56
N PHE A 136 -1.36 -12.46 6.21
CA PHE A 136 -0.27 -13.31 6.67
C PHE A 136 -0.74 -14.33 7.71
N GLU A 137 -1.62 -13.96 8.63
CA GLU A 137 -2.20 -14.89 9.60
C GLU A 137 -3.05 -15.99 8.93
N ARG A 138 -3.68 -15.71 7.78
CA ARG A 138 -4.50 -16.66 7.02
C ARG A 138 -3.73 -17.47 5.98
N TYR A 139 -2.76 -16.84 5.32
CA TYR A 139 -2.03 -17.37 4.18
C TYR A 139 -0.52 -17.12 4.33
N PRO A 140 0.13 -17.62 5.40
CA PRO A 140 1.48 -17.20 5.79
C PRO A 140 2.55 -17.50 4.74
N GLU A 141 2.47 -18.66 4.09
CA GLU A 141 3.43 -19.05 3.06
C GLU A 141 3.29 -18.21 1.79
N GLU A 142 2.06 -17.90 1.38
CA GLU A 142 1.81 -17.09 0.20
C GLU A 142 2.15 -15.62 0.45
N ALA A 143 1.72 -15.04 1.57
CA ALA A 143 2.08 -13.68 1.93
C ALA A 143 3.61 -13.49 2.00
N LEU A 144 4.32 -14.41 2.65
CA LEU A 144 5.78 -14.34 2.73
C LEU A 144 6.46 -14.52 1.37
N TRP A 145 5.96 -15.43 0.54
CA TRP A 145 6.48 -15.63 -0.82
C TRP A 145 6.28 -14.37 -1.69
N THR A 146 5.06 -13.80 -1.67
CA THR A 146 4.73 -12.60 -2.44
C THR A 146 5.59 -11.41 -2.03
N GLU A 147 5.76 -11.16 -0.72
CA GLU A 147 6.61 -10.06 -0.25
C GLU A 147 8.07 -10.23 -0.68
N ARG A 148 8.60 -11.45 -0.65
CA ARG A 148 9.96 -11.73 -1.14
C ARG A 148 10.08 -11.45 -2.64
N VAL A 149 9.09 -11.86 -3.43
CA VAL A 149 9.04 -11.58 -4.87
C VAL A 149 9.02 -10.07 -5.14
N ILE A 150 8.23 -9.30 -4.39
CA ILE A 150 8.16 -7.84 -4.51
C ILE A 150 9.51 -7.22 -4.17
N VAL A 151 10.05 -7.54 -3.00
CA VAL A 151 11.31 -6.98 -2.51
C VAL A 151 12.47 -7.30 -3.44
N ASP A 152 12.54 -8.53 -3.94
CA ASP A 152 13.57 -8.94 -4.91
C ASP A 152 13.41 -8.19 -6.25
N HIS A 153 12.18 -8.03 -6.74
CA HIS A 153 11.91 -7.29 -7.98
C HIS A 153 12.32 -5.81 -7.86
N VAL A 154 11.88 -5.15 -6.77
CA VAL A 154 12.19 -3.76 -6.48
C VAL A 154 13.69 -3.56 -6.28
N HIS A 155 14.36 -4.44 -5.53
CA HIS A 155 15.80 -4.39 -5.33
C HIS A 155 16.58 -4.55 -6.65
N ARG A 156 16.17 -5.45 -7.55
CA ARG A 156 16.81 -5.60 -8.87
C ARG A 156 16.64 -4.35 -9.74
N LYS A 157 15.51 -3.65 -9.62
CA LYS A 157 15.19 -2.46 -10.43
C LYS A 157 15.86 -1.19 -9.91
N PHE A 158 15.95 -1.00 -8.60
CA PHE A 158 16.40 0.25 -7.97
C PHE A 158 17.68 0.14 -7.13
N GLY A 159 18.12 -1.07 -6.78
CA GLY A 159 19.34 -1.31 -6.01
C GLY A 159 19.15 -1.16 -4.50
N GLY A 160 20.07 -0.43 -3.86
CA GLY A 160 20.28 -0.41 -2.40
C GLY A 160 19.13 0.09 -1.53
N GLY A 161 18.04 0.60 -2.11
CA GLY A 161 16.81 1.02 -1.45
C GLY A 161 16.92 2.33 -0.66
N SER A 162 15.87 3.16 -0.73
CA SER A 162 15.64 4.31 0.14
C SER A 162 15.46 3.86 1.60
N LYS A 163 15.75 4.74 2.56
CA LYS A 163 15.51 4.46 3.99
C LYS A 163 14.03 4.20 4.28
N VAL A 164 13.12 4.92 3.64
CA VAL A 164 11.66 4.74 3.76
C VAL A 164 11.27 3.35 3.27
N TRP A 165 11.81 2.90 2.12
CA TRP A 165 11.58 1.54 1.64
C TRP A 165 12.14 0.48 2.60
N LYS A 166 13.36 0.67 3.10
CA LYS A 166 13.96 -0.24 4.10
C LYS A 166 13.11 -0.30 5.37
N LEU A 167 12.62 0.85 5.84
CA LEU A 167 11.75 0.94 7.00
C LEU A 167 10.43 0.21 6.78
N PHE A 168 9.85 0.31 5.58
CA PHE A 168 8.68 -0.47 5.17
C PHE A 168 8.96 -1.96 5.33
N VAL A 169 9.93 -2.51 4.59
CA VAL A 169 10.26 -3.95 4.60
C VAL A 169 10.64 -4.44 6.00
N ARG A 170 11.45 -3.68 6.75
CA ARG A 170 11.84 -4.06 8.12
C ARG A 170 10.67 -4.05 9.08
N SER A 171 9.67 -3.18 8.89
CA SER A 171 8.46 -3.17 9.73
C SER A 171 7.68 -4.47 9.56
N TYR A 172 7.50 -4.96 8.33
CA TYR A 172 6.90 -6.27 8.07
C TYR A 172 7.66 -7.40 8.74
N GLU A 173 8.98 -7.45 8.58
CA GLU A 173 9.80 -8.51 9.18
C GLU A 173 9.68 -8.53 10.72
N LYS A 174 9.57 -7.35 11.35
CA LYS A 174 9.37 -7.22 12.81
C LYS A 174 7.95 -7.57 13.24
N VAL A 175 6.95 -7.22 12.44
CA VAL A 175 5.55 -7.54 12.73
C VAL A 175 5.33 -9.05 12.60
N TRP A 176 5.81 -9.69 11.54
CA TRP A 176 5.59 -11.12 11.27
C TRP A 176 6.60 -12.04 11.95
N GLY A 177 7.75 -11.52 12.38
CA GLY A 177 8.83 -12.35 12.92
C GLY A 177 9.47 -13.27 11.87
N LYS A 178 9.36 -12.91 10.59
CA LYS A 178 9.91 -13.65 9.45
C LYS A 178 10.87 -12.75 8.68
N ARG A 179 11.89 -13.35 8.06
CA ARG A 179 12.80 -12.64 7.16
C ARG A 179 12.24 -12.61 5.74
N ILE A 180 12.15 -11.41 5.18
CA ILE A 180 11.80 -11.11 3.78
C ILE A 180 13.09 -10.84 3.00
N LEU A 181 14.06 -10.12 3.59
CA LEU A 181 15.36 -9.83 2.98
C LEU A 181 16.29 -11.05 3.06
N THR A 182 15.97 -12.13 2.33
CA THR A 182 16.75 -13.39 2.33
C THR A 182 17.67 -13.56 1.13
N GLY A 183 17.34 -12.94 -0.01
CA GLY A 183 18.10 -13.05 -1.26
C GLY A 183 18.86 -11.78 -1.68
N VAL A 184 18.70 -10.69 -0.92
CA VAL A 184 19.20 -9.37 -1.28
C VAL A 184 20.13 -8.82 -0.20
N LYS A 185 21.28 -8.30 -0.62
CA LYS A 185 22.22 -7.63 0.29
C LYS A 185 21.85 -6.16 0.38
N VAL A 186 21.00 -5.86 1.36
CA VAL A 186 20.60 -4.49 1.68
C VAL A 186 21.13 -4.14 3.05
N GLU A 187 21.97 -3.10 3.13
CA GLU A 187 22.36 -2.53 4.41
C GLU A 187 21.17 -1.81 5.04
N VAL A 188 20.85 -2.21 6.27
CA VAL A 188 19.76 -1.63 7.08
C VAL A 188 20.40 -0.73 8.14
N PRO A 189 20.28 0.60 8.00
CA PRO A 189 20.78 1.54 8.99
C PRO A 189 20.18 1.31 10.38
N ARG A 190 20.93 1.69 11.42
CA ARG A 190 20.52 1.49 12.82
C ARG A 190 19.24 2.24 13.19
N ASP A 191 19.09 3.48 12.72
CA ASP A 191 17.89 4.30 12.88
C ASP A 191 16.65 3.61 12.27
N VAL A 192 16.78 3.01 11.08
CA VAL A 192 15.74 2.21 10.43
C VAL A 192 15.36 0.99 11.28
N GLU A 193 16.34 0.26 11.80
CA GLU A 193 16.11 -0.92 12.64
C GLU A 193 15.39 -0.58 13.96
N GLU A 194 15.78 0.52 14.59
CA GLU A 194 15.15 1.03 15.81
C GLU A 194 13.72 1.52 15.54
N ALA A 195 13.51 2.24 14.43
CA ALA A 195 12.20 2.70 14.01
C ALA A 195 11.25 1.54 13.68
N ALA A 196 11.68 0.55 12.90
CA ALA A 196 10.89 -0.65 12.58
C ALA A 196 10.50 -1.43 13.85
N THR A 197 11.42 -1.51 14.82
CA THR A 197 11.14 -2.13 16.12
C THR A 197 10.05 -1.35 16.88
N ARG A 198 10.12 -0.01 16.90
CA ARG A 198 9.09 0.84 17.53
C ARG A 198 7.74 0.71 16.81
N ILE A 199 7.72 0.69 15.48
CA ILE A 199 6.51 0.48 14.66
C ILE A 199 5.84 -0.84 15.04
N SER A 200 6.60 -1.94 15.07
CA SER A 200 6.05 -3.26 15.39
C SER A 200 5.43 -3.31 16.79
N ARG A 201 6.03 -2.62 17.78
CA ARG A 201 5.48 -2.53 19.14
C ARG A 201 4.19 -1.71 19.19
N VAL A 202 4.13 -0.60 18.46
CA VAL A 202 2.92 0.24 18.36
C VAL A 202 1.78 -0.56 17.74
N LEU A 203 2.05 -1.28 16.65
CA LEU A 203 1.04 -2.05 15.93
C LEU A 203 0.49 -3.20 16.77
N LYS A 204 1.37 -3.99 17.40
CA LYS A 204 1.01 -5.17 18.20
C LYS A 204 0.34 -4.84 19.54
N ARG A 205 0.58 -3.67 20.10
CA ARG A 205 0.01 -3.27 21.40
C ARG A 205 -1.53 -3.22 21.30
N GLY A 206 -2.19 -4.04 22.11
CA GLY A 206 -3.67 -4.15 22.11
C GLY A 206 -4.24 -4.99 20.98
N GLY A 207 -3.41 -5.67 20.19
CA GLY A 207 -3.84 -6.45 19.02
C GLY A 207 -3.93 -5.60 17.75
N VAL A 208 -3.48 -6.13 16.61
CA VAL A 208 -3.40 -5.39 15.34
C VAL A 208 -4.78 -4.94 14.86
N MET A 209 -5.80 -5.78 15.09
CA MET A 209 -7.18 -5.61 14.66
C MET A 209 -8.05 -4.75 15.61
N ASP A 210 -7.49 -4.14 16.65
CA ASP A 210 -8.25 -3.25 17.55
C ASP A 210 -8.48 -1.87 16.90
N GLU A 211 -9.63 -1.75 16.21
CA GLU A 211 -10.05 -0.55 15.48
C GLU A 211 -10.11 0.70 16.36
N LYS A 212 -10.56 0.55 17.62
CA LYS A 212 -10.67 1.66 18.58
C LYS A 212 -9.29 2.25 18.91
N ALA A 213 -8.24 1.44 18.83
CA ALA A 213 -6.88 1.88 19.06
C ALA A 213 -6.20 2.47 17.81
N TRP A 214 -6.73 2.26 16.59
CA TRP A 214 -6.10 2.70 15.35
C TRP A 214 -5.77 4.20 15.30
N PRO A 215 -6.67 5.14 15.69
CA PRO A 215 -6.34 6.57 15.70
C PRO A 215 -5.09 6.90 16.54
N GLY A 216 -4.95 6.26 17.70
CA GLY A 216 -3.80 6.45 18.59
C GLY A 216 -2.53 5.75 18.09
N LYS A 217 -2.67 4.64 17.36
CA LYS A 217 -1.54 3.93 16.73
C LYS A 217 -1.00 4.71 15.54
N VAL A 218 -1.86 5.22 14.66
CA VAL A 218 -1.49 6.05 13.51
C VAL A 218 -0.73 7.30 13.95
N GLU A 219 -1.19 8.00 14.98
CA GLU A 219 -0.48 9.19 15.49
C GLU A 219 0.94 8.83 15.99
N LYS A 220 1.10 7.68 16.66
CA LYS A 220 2.41 7.20 17.10
C LYS A 220 3.29 6.76 15.93
N LEU A 221 2.71 6.10 14.93
CA LEU A 221 3.40 5.72 13.69
C LEU A 221 3.91 6.96 12.97
N ALA A 222 3.07 7.99 12.83
CA ALA A 222 3.41 9.28 12.23
C ALA A 222 4.62 9.92 12.91
N LYS A 223 4.67 9.92 14.25
CA LYS A 223 5.83 10.43 15.03
C LYS A 223 7.11 9.64 14.79
N ILE A 224 7.01 8.33 14.52
CA ILE A 224 8.17 7.48 14.21
C ILE A 224 8.65 7.72 12.76
N LEU A 225 7.71 7.87 11.82
CA LEU A 225 7.99 8.04 10.40
C LEU A 225 8.50 9.43 10.05
N LYS A 226 8.07 10.47 10.79
CA LYS A 226 8.41 11.88 10.55
C LYS A 226 9.86 12.12 10.09
N PRO A 227 10.91 11.72 10.83
CA PRO A 227 12.29 12.00 10.40
C PRO A 227 12.64 11.39 9.04
N PHE A 228 12.11 10.20 8.72
CA PHE A 228 12.35 9.54 7.43
C PHE A 228 11.61 10.24 6.28
N LEU A 229 10.38 10.72 6.54
CA LEU A 229 9.58 11.44 5.55
C LEU A 229 10.16 12.83 5.27
N GLU A 230 10.65 13.52 6.30
CA GLU A 230 11.34 14.81 6.14
C GLU A 230 12.68 14.64 5.39
N GLU A 231 13.43 13.57 5.67
CA GLU A 231 14.70 13.26 5.03
C GLU A 231 14.53 12.88 3.55
N GLU A 232 13.62 11.94 3.23
CA GLU A 232 13.56 11.34 1.90
C GLU A 232 12.38 11.78 1.04
N MET A 233 11.30 12.26 1.65
CA MET A 233 10.07 12.69 0.96
C MET A 233 9.81 14.20 1.09
N GLY A 234 10.78 14.94 1.63
CA GLY A 234 10.77 16.40 1.75
C GLY A 234 11.09 17.12 0.43
N GLY A 235 11.24 18.45 0.50
CA GLY A 235 11.51 19.28 -0.68
C GLY A 235 12.89 19.06 -1.32
N ASN A 236 13.84 18.48 -0.58
CA ASN A 236 15.22 18.23 -1.02
C ASN A 236 15.59 16.76 -0.78
N PRO A 237 15.19 15.84 -1.67
CA PRO A 237 15.49 14.42 -1.49
C PRO A 237 17.01 14.13 -1.56
N PRO A 238 17.50 13.07 -0.89
CA PRO A 238 18.93 12.76 -0.85
C PRO A 238 19.50 12.43 -2.23
N LYS A 239 20.77 12.81 -2.46
CA LYS A 239 21.49 12.43 -3.68
C LYS A 239 21.57 10.91 -3.79
N GLY A 240 21.14 10.38 -4.94
CA GLY A 240 21.18 8.94 -5.24
C GLY A 240 19.86 8.20 -5.01
N VAL A 241 18.86 8.83 -4.39
CA VAL A 241 17.49 8.27 -4.32
C VAL A 241 16.74 8.65 -5.60
N ARG A 242 16.36 7.64 -6.39
CA ARG A 242 15.44 7.85 -7.52
C ARG A 242 14.02 8.01 -6.99
N GLY A 243 13.28 8.96 -7.55
CA GLY A 243 11.91 9.20 -7.17
C GLY A 243 11.23 10.19 -8.09
N THR A 244 9.92 10.28 -7.92
CA THR A 244 9.04 11.10 -8.76
C THR A 244 8.26 12.08 -7.87
N LEU A 245 8.08 13.30 -8.35
CA LEU A 245 7.16 14.24 -7.70
C LEU A 245 5.72 13.84 -8.01
N VAL A 246 5.01 13.42 -6.97
CA VAL A 246 3.60 13.02 -7.02
C VAL A 246 2.72 14.13 -6.45
N LYS A 247 1.51 14.25 -6.98
CA LYS A 247 0.55 15.26 -6.52
C LYS A 247 -0.03 14.84 -5.18
N ALA A 248 -0.02 15.75 -4.21
CA ALA A 248 -0.66 15.56 -2.91
C ALA A 248 -2.12 16.08 -2.93
N PRO A 249 -2.96 15.67 -1.96
CA PRO A 249 -4.38 16.08 -1.91
C PRO A 249 -4.60 17.60 -1.82
N ASP A 250 -3.66 18.31 -1.19
CA ASP A 250 -3.65 19.79 -1.06
C ASP A 250 -3.28 20.52 -2.37
N GLY A 251 -3.00 19.78 -3.45
CA GLY A 251 -2.55 20.34 -4.72
C GLY A 251 -1.04 20.56 -4.81
N GLY A 252 -0.31 20.38 -3.71
CA GLY A 252 1.14 20.40 -3.65
C GLY A 252 1.77 19.18 -4.30
N ARG A 253 3.10 19.09 -4.18
CA ARG A 253 3.88 17.92 -4.62
C ARG A 253 4.68 17.35 -3.46
N VAL A 254 4.78 16.04 -3.44
CA VAL A 254 5.62 15.26 -2.53
C VAL A 254 6.60 14.47 -3.38
N PHE A 255 7.88 14.44 -2.98
CA PHE A 255 8.82 13.52 -3.59
C PHE A 255 8.56 12.12 -3.05
N LEU A 256 8.35 11.17 -3.94
CA LEU A 256 8.14 9.77 -3.59
C LEU A 256 9.26 8.92 -4.19
N PRO A 257 10.06 8.23 -3.37
CA PRO A 257 11.04 7.27 -3.85
C PRO A 257 10.40 6.21 -4.76
N ASP A 258 11.04 5.91 -5.88
CA ASP A 258 10.46 4.99 -6.88
C ASP A 258 10.30 3.58 -6.29
N ASP A 259 11.23 3.12 -5.45
CA ASP A 259 11.15 1.82 -4.79
C ASP A 259 9.94 1.69 -3.85
N VAL A 260 9.59 2.75 -3.14
CA VAL A 260 8.38 2.84 -2.32
C VAL A 260 7.14 2.78 -3.22
N ALA A 261 7.09 3.58 -4.30
CA ALA A 261 5.97 3.59 -5.24
C ALA A 261 5.71 2.22 -5.88
N HIS A 262 6.78 1.48 -6.18
CA HIS A 262 6.70 0.14 -6.79
C HIS A 262 6.31 -0.93 -5.78
N THR A 263 6.77 -0.81 -4.53
CA THR A 263 6.42 -1.74 -3.44
C THR A 263 4.95 -1.59 -3.06
N MET A 264 4.49 -0.35 -2.88
CA MET A 264 3.10 -0.04 -2.54
C MET A 264 2.16 -0.01 -3.76
N ARG A 265 2.68 -0.28 -4.98
CA ARG A 265 1.93 -0.51 -6.23
C ARG A 265 0.90 0.57 -6.57
N GLY A 266 1.25 1.83 -6.33
CA GLY A 266 0.33 2.94 -6.49
C GLY A 266 0.95 4.27 -6.11
N ASN A 267 0.10 5.29 -5.97
CA ASN A 267 0.49 6.56 -5.38
C ASN A 267 0.14 6.55 -3.88
N PRO A 268 1.07 6.20 -2.98
CA PRO A 268 0.80 6.13 -1.55
C PRO A 268 0.63 7.50 -0.90
N VAL A 269 0.73 8.62 -1.65
CA VAL A 269 0.33 9.95 -1.14
C VAL A 269 -1.02 10.41 -1.68
N ASP A 270 -1.63 9.66 -2.61
CA ASP A 270 -3.05 9.87 -2.89
C ASP A 270 -3.82 9.41 -1.65
N ALA A 271 -4.80 10.23 -1.26
CA ALA A 271 -5.66 9.85 -0.16
C ALA A 271 -6.33 8.50 -0.48
N PRO A 272 -6.40 7.58 0.51
CA PRO A 272 -7.14 6.32 0.47
C PRO A 272 -8.45 6.37 -0.35
N MET A 273 -9.17 7.48 -0.19
CA MET A 273 -10.27 7.90 -1.02
C MET A 273 -9.89 9.23 -1.67
N ARG A 274 -10.29 9.43 -2.92
CA ARG A 274 -10.26 10.75 -3.58
C ARG A 274 -11.26 11.68 -2.90
N VAL A 275 -10.95 12.12 -1.67
CA VAL A 275 -11.65 13.23 -1.03
C VAL A 275 -11.22 14.52 -1.73
N ARG A 276 -11.79 14.80 -2.89
CA ARG A 276 -11.66 16.09 -3.59
C ARG A 276 -12.74 17.06 -3.11
N GLY A 277 -12.33 18.12 -2.39
CA GLY A 277 -13.18 19.28 -2.05
C GLY A 277 -14.33 18.98 -1.09
N ARG A 278 -14.87 20.02 -0.41
CA ARG A 278 -15.98 20.09 0.58
C ARG A 278 -16.13 18.97 1.63
N ARG A 279 -16.08 17.70 1.24
CA ARG A 279 -16.05 16.51 2.11
C ARG A 279 -14.87 16.43 3.08
N MET A 280 -13.74 17.09 2.81
CA MET A 280 -12.63 17.14 3.78
C MET A 280 -12.95 18.08 4.96
N GLU A 281 -13.60 19.22 4.70
CA GLU A 281 -14.08 20.13 5.76
C GLU A 281 -15.25 19.52 6.53
N GLU A 282 -16.14 18.81 5.84
CA GLU A 282 -17.23 18.06 6.47
C GLU A 282 -16.69 16.88 7.28
N GLY A 283 -15.72 16.13 6.76
CA GLY A 283 -15.05 15.05 7.46
C GLY A 283 -14.21 15.53 8.66
N GLU A 284 -13.56 16.69 8.57
CA GLU A 284 -12.92 17.34 9.72
C GLU A 284 -13.93 17.83 10.76
N LYS A 285 -15.05 18.43 10.34
CA LYS A 285 -16.15 18.83 11.25
C LYS A 285 -16.76 17.61 11.93
N ALA A 286 -16.96 16.54 11.18
CA ALA A 286 -17.53 15.30 11.67
C ALA A 286 -16.55 14.58 12.60
N ALA A 287 -15.26 14.51 12.26
CA ALA A 287 -14.21 13.98 13.14
C ALA A 287 -14.00 14.83 14.41
N ARG A 288 -14.19 16.16 14.33
CA ARG A 288 -14.19 17.06 15.50
C ARG A 288 -15.41 16.82 16.39
N ARG A 289 -16.62 16.74 15.83
CA ARG A 289 -17.84 16.38 16.59
C ARG A 289 -17.69 15.02 17.27
N PHE A 290 -17.21 14.01 16.54
CA PHE A 290 -16.93 12.68 17.09
C PHE A 290 -15.94 12.70 18.26
N ALA A 291 -14.91 13.54 18.19
CA ALA A 291 -13.93 13.72 19.26
C ALA A 291 -14.48 14.52 20.46
N GLU A 292 -15.42 15.45 20.22
CA GLU A 292 -16.10 16.26 21.25
C GLU A 292 -17.22 15.46 21.95
N GLU A 293 -17.89 14.56 21.23
CA GLU A 293 -19.03 13.75 21.71
C GLU A 293 -18.61 12.40 22.34
N GLY A 294 -17.30 12.15 22.49
CA GLY A 294 -16.79 11.02 23.27
C GLY A 294 -16.78 9.67 22.54
N GLY A 295 -16.82 9.68 21.20
CA GLY A 295 -16.46 8.51 20.39
C GLY A 295 -17.48 7.37 20.32
N ARG A 296 -18.80 7.66 20.34
CA ARG A 296 -19.83 6.66 20.05
C ARG A 296 -20.01 6.53 18.54
N LEU A 297 -19.38 5.50 17.97
CA LEU A 297 -19.40 5.21 16.53
C LEU A 297 -20.82 4.95 15.99
N GLU A 298 -21.74 4.49 16.84
CA GLU A 298 -23.13 4.15 16.50
C GLU A 298 -23.96 5.39 16.14
N GLU A 299 -23.79 6.52 16.84
CA GLU A 299 -24.53 7.77 16.57
C GLU A 299 -23.99 8.53 15.34
N PHE A 300 -22.73 8.28 14.94
CA PHE A 300 -22.08 8.93 13.80
C PHE A 300 -22.46 8.30 12.45
N LEU A 301 -22.84 7.02 12.44
CA LEU A 301 -23.22 6.30 11.21
C LEU A 301 -24.70 6.46 10.85
N GLU A 302 -25.53 6.97 11.77
CA GLU A 302 -26.96 7.22 11.59
C GLU A 302 -27.32 8.66 11.15
N ALA A 303 -26.32 9.55 10.99
CA ALA A 303 -26.47 10.94 10.56
C ALA A 303 -26.03 11.17 9.10
#